data_AF-A0A969DU28-F1
#
_entry.id   AF-A0A969DU28-F1
#
_cell.length_a   1.000
_cell.length_b   1.000
_cell.length_c   1.000
_cell.angle_alpha   90.00
_cell.angle_beta   90.00
_cell.angle_gamma   90.00
#
_symmetry.space_group_name_H-M   'P 1'
#
loop_
_entity.id
_entity.type
_entity.pdbx_description
1 polymer ?
#
loop_
_entity_poly.entity_id
_entity_poly.type
_entity_poly.pdbx_seq_one_letter_code
_entity_poly.pdbx_strand_id
1 'polypeptide(L)'
;MNQDISYWLAEVQSLQQQLNVMREERDEANHAAAQWRDRYQAETQIRQRNTALLQSQIRELEAAQTAGQREGSPNEIATSPEILEILADLSSLEELQDYVQEVARERDRLRRALETERQAHGVTRQELSLALGDTIDLLTQRTQAGA
;
A
#
# COMPACT_ATOMS: atom_id res chain seq x y z
N MET A 1 -72.02 -3.80 -21.66
CA MET A 1 -72.21 -3.81 -20.19
C MET A 1 -71.50 -4.97 -19.50
N ASN A 2 -71.83 -6.26 -19.73
CA ASN A 2 -71.15 -7.36 -19.03
C ASN A 2 -69.67 -7.56 -19.47
N GLN A 3 -69.38 -7.35 -20.76
CA GLN A 3 -68.02 -7.42 -21.31
C GLN A 3 -67.11 -6.27 -20.82
N ASP A 4 -67.65 -5.07 -20.65
CA ASP A 4 -66.88 -3.91 -20.15
C ASP A 4 -66.43 -4.15 -18.71
N ILE A 5 -67.30 -4.73 -17.87
CA ILE A 5 -66.97 -5.05 -16.47
C ILE A 5 -65.85 -6.10 -16.40
N SER A 6 -65.88 -7.14 -17.25
CA SER A 6 -64.80 -8.13 -17.30
C SER A 6 -63.47 -7.55 -17.77
N TYR A 7 -63.50 -6.61 -18.72
CA TYR A 7 -62.30 -5.93 -19.22
C TYR A 7 -61.66 -5.07 -18.13
N TRP A 8 -62.45 -4.25 -17.44
CA TRP A 8 -61.95 -3.43 -16.33
C TRP A 8 -61.42 -4.26 -15.17
N LEU A 9 -62.03 -5.41 -14.87
CA LEU A 9 -61.53 -6.30 -13.81
C LEU A 9 -60.17 -6.90 -14.16
N ALA A 10 -59.98 -7.33 -15.41
CA ALA A 10 -58.69 -7.85 -15.89
C ALA A 10 -57.61 -6.77 -15.89
N GLU A 11 -57.96 -5.55 -16.27
CA GLU A 11 -57.03 -4.41 -16.25
C GLU A 11 -56.60 -4.05 -14.82
N VAL A 12 -57.53 -4.01 -13.86
CA VAL A 12 -57.21 -3.77 -12.45
C VAL A 12 -56.30 -4.86 -11.89
N GLN A 13 -56.53 -6.13 -12.24
CA GLN A 13 -55.68 -7.24 -11.82
C GLN A 13 -54.27 -7.15 -12.44
N SER A 14 -54.18 -6.84 -13.74
CA SER A 14 -52.92 -6.60 -14.43
C SER A 14 -52.12 -5.47 -13.78
N LEU A 15 -52.77 -4.33 -13.52
CA LEU A 15 -52.15 -3.19 -12.86
C LEU A 15 -51.71 -3.52 -11.43
N GLN A 16 -52.51 -4.28 -10.66
CA GLN A 16 -52.11 -4.75 -9.33
C GLN A 16 -50.85 -5.62 -9.38
N GLN A 17 -50.77 -6.52 -10.37
CA GLN A 17 -49.64 -7.42 -10.52
C GLN A 17 -48.37 -6.66 -10.95
N GLN A 18 -48.49 -5.72 -11.89
CA GLN A 18 -47.39 -4.82 -12.28
C GLN A 18 -46.90 -3.97 -11.10
N LEU A 19 -47.82 -3.48 -10.28
CA LEU A 19 -47.49 -2.64 -9.14
C LEU A 19 -46.75 -3.43 -8.03
N ASN A 20 -47.10 -4.71 -7.84
CA ASN A 20 -46.37 -5.59 -6.93
C ASN A 20 -44.95 -5.87 -7.43
N VAL A 21 -44.79 -6.19 -8.71
CA VAL A 21 -43.45 -6.42 -9.32
C VAL A 21 -42.58 -5.17 -9.19
N MET A 22 -43.11 -3.99 -9.53
CA MET A 22 -42.39 -2.73 -9.41
C MET A 22 -42.01 -2.38 -7.96
N ARG A 23 -42.81 -2.81 -6.98
CA ARG A 23 -42.46 -2.64 -5.56
C ARG A 23 -41.32 -3.56 -5.14
N GLU A 24 -41.36 -4.81 -5.57
CA GLU A 24 -40.29 -5.79 -5.31
C GLU A 24 -38.97 -5.34 -5.94
N GLU A 25 -38.97 -4.95 -7.22
CA GLU A 25 -37.77 -4.44 -7.91
C GLU A 25 -37.21 -3.19 -7.23
N ARG A 26 -38.08 -2.27 -6.79
CA ARG A 26 -37.66 -1.08 -6.05
C ARG A 26 -37.01 -1.46 -4.71
N ASP A 27 -37.60 -2.41 -3.99
CA ASP A 27 -37.10 -2.82 -2.68
C ASP A 27 -35.76 -3.57 -2.81
N GLU A 28 -35.61 -4.43 -3.83
CA GLU A 28 -34.34 -5.06 -4.18
C GLU A 28 -33.27 -4.03 -4.57
N ALA A 29 -33.60 -3.06 -5.42
CA ALA A 29 -32.69 -1.99 -5.81
C ALA A 29 -32.28 -1.13 -4.61
N ASN A 30 -33.20 -0.84 -3.68
CA ASN A 30 -32.91 -0.13 -2.44
C ASN A 30 -31.96 -0.94 -1.54
N HIS A 31 -32.19 -2.25 -1.41
CA HIS A 31 -31.32 -3.14 -0.64
C HIS A 31 -29.92 -3.22 -1.26
N ALA A 32 -29.82 -3.40 -2.59
CA ALA A 32 -28.55 -3.41 -3.29
C ALA A 32 -27.81 -2.08 -3.11
N ALA A 33 -28.49 -0.94 -3.24
CA ALA A 33 -27.90 0.38 -3.02
C ALA A 33 -27.43 0.59 -1.58
N ALA A 34 -28.13 0.05 -0.57
CA ALA A 34 -27.69 0.08 0.81
C ALA A 34 -26.39 -0.73 1.00
N GLN A 35 -26.34 -1.96 0.48
CA GLN A 35 -25.14 -2.80 0.54
C GLN A 35 -23.92 -2.13 -0.12
N TRP A 36 -24.12 -1.47 -1.26
CA TRP A 36 -23.04 -0.72 -1.93
C TRP A 36 -22.54 0.46 -1.10
N ARG A 37 -23.45 1.19 -0.43
CA ARG A 37 -23.07 2.27 0.49
C ARG A 37 -22.23 1.75 1.65
N ASP A 38 -22.64 0.64 2.27
CA ASP A 38 -21.92 0.05 3.40
C ASP A 38 -20.51 -0.40 3.00
N ARG A 39 -20.39 -1.09 1.85
CA ARG A 39 -19.09 -1.50 1.30
C ARG A 39 -18.19 -0.31 1.00
N TYR A 40 -18.73 0.74 0.40
CA TYR A 40 -17.98 1.95 0.10
C TYR A 40 -17.54 2.70 1.37
N GLN A 41 -18.39 2.74 2.39
CA GLN A 41 -18.05 3.32 3.69
C GLN A 41 -16.94 2.53 4.38
N ALA A 42 -16.99 1.19 4.34
CA ALA A 42 -15.93 0.36 4.88
C ALA A 42 -14.59 0.59 4.15
N GLU A 43 -14.62 0.60 2.82
CA GLU A 43 -13.42 0.84 2.00
C GLU A 43 -12.83 2.23 2.21
N THR A 44 -13.67 3.28 2.30
CA THR A 44 -13.19 4.64 2.55
C THR A 44 -12.55 4.77 3.94
N GLN A 45 -13.09 4.12 4.96
CA GLN A 45 -12.45 4.06 6.29
C GLN A 45 -11.10 3.34 6.26
N ILE A 46 -10.99 2.23 5.52
CA ILE A 46 -9.72 1.52 5.33
C ILE A 46 -8.70 2.43 4.63
N ARG A 47 -9.10 3.09 3.55
CA ARG A 47 -8.23 4.03 2.83
C ARG A 47 -7.75 5.17 3.71
N GLN A 48 -8.64 5.78 4.49
CA GLN A 48 -8.27 6.85 5.41
C GLN A 48 -7.23 6.38 6.44
N ARG A 49 -7.42 5.20 7.03
CA ARG A 49 -6.44 4.63 7.98
C ARG A 49 -5.11 4.34 7.30
N ASN A 50 -5.12 3.73 6.12
CA ASN A 50 -3.90 3.42 5.37
C ASN A 50 -3.14 4.69 4.98
N THR A 51 -3.83 5.72 4.50
CA THR A 51 -3.21 7.01 4.18
C THR A 51 -2.61 7.67 5.41
N ALA A 52 -3.30 7.66 6.55
CA ALA A 52 -2.77 8.22 7.79
C ALA A 52 -1.50 7.50 8.26
N LEU A 53 -1.47 6.17 8.18
CA LEU A 53 -0.30 5.36 8.53
C LEU A 53 0.87 5.63 7.57
N LEU A 54 0.63 5.64 6.27
CA LEU A 54 1.68 5.94 5.29
C LEU A 54 2.23 7.36 5.47
N GLN A 55 1.38 8.33 5.79
CA GLN A 55 1.81 9.70 6.09
C GLN A 55 2.63 9.81 7.39
N SER A 56 2.35 8.98 8.41
CA SER A 56 3.22 8.94 9.60
C SER A 56 4.58 8.34 9.27
N GLN A 57 4.60 7.23 8.52
CA GLN A 57 5.84 6.59 8.08
C GLN A 57 6.68 7.51 7.19
N ILE A 58 6.07 8.24 6.26
CA ILE A 58 6.78 9.22 5.44
C ILE A 58 7.39 10.31 6.33
N ARG A 59 6.63 10.86 7.29
CA ARG A 59 7.17 11.87 8.21
C ARG A 59 8.29 11.35 9.08
N GLU A 60 8.21 10.10 9.56
CA GLU A 60 9.29 9.46 10.31
C GLU A 60 10.54 9.28 9.44
N LEU A 61 10.39 8.86 8.19
CA LEU A 61 11.50 8.70 7.25
C LEU A 61 12.11 10.05 6.86
N GLU A 62 11.29 11.10 6.64
CA GLU A 62 11.76 12.47 6.38
C GLU A 62 12.50 13.03 7.61
N ALA A 63 12.02 12.76 8.81
CA ALA A 63 12.70 13.13 10.06
C ALA A 63 14.04 12.39 10.21
N ALA A 64 14.08 11.08 9.92
CA ALA A 64 15.31 10.31 9.94
C ALA A 64 16.30 10.77 8.86
N GLN A 65 15.82 11.11 7.67
CA GLN A 65 16.65 11.63 6.58
C GLN A 65 17.22 13.01 6.93
N THR A 66 16.42 13.91 7.50
CA THR A 66 16.89 15.23 7.93
C THR A 66 17.83 15.15 9.13
N ALA A 67 17.64 14.21 10.05
CA ALA A 67 18.60 13.90 11.11
C ALA A 67 19.93 13.40 10.53
N GLY A 68 19.89 12.40 9.64
CA GLY A 68 21.09 11.88 8.98
C GLY A 68 21.77 12.87 8.02
N GLN A 69 21.02 13.82 7.44
CA GLN A 69 21.58 14.92 6.65
C GLN A 69 22.16 16.06 7.50
N ARG A 70 21.66 16.28 8.72
CA ARG A 70 22.30 17.17 9.69
C ARG A 70 23.62 16.57 10.19
N GLU A 71 23.68 15.26 10.38
CA GLU A 71 24.94 14.53 10.62
C GLU A 71 25.86 14.54 9.38
N GLY A 72 25.29 14.70 8.18
CA GLY A 72 26.00 14.76 6.89
C GLY A 72 26.25 16.16 6.33
N SER A 73 26.14 17.23 7.13
CA SER A 73 26.45 18.58 6.65
C SER A 73 27.96 18.72 6.45
N PRO A 74 28.48 19.11 5.26
CA PRO A 74 29.92 19.13 4.99
C PRO A 74 30.71 20.22 5.74
N ASN A 75 30.05 21.02 6.58
CA ASN A 75 30.65 22.21 7.20
C ASN A 75 30.79 22.13 8.72
N GLU A 76 30.29 21.07 9.34
CA GLU A 76 30.76 20.64 10.64
C GLU A 76 31.20 19.21 10.42
N ILE A 77 32.51 18.97 10.47
CA ILE A 77 32.99 17.66 10.87
C ILE A 77 32.39 17.49 12.27
N ALA A 78 31.18 16.94 12.34
CA ALA A 78 30.63 16.40 13.56
C ALA A 78 31.55 15.22 13.84
N THR A 79 32.69 15.52 14.45
CA THR A 79 33.60 14.50 14.94
C THR A 79 32.79 13.81 16.02
N SER A 80 32.14 12.70 15.65
CA SER A 80 31.46 11.84 16.61
C SER A 80 32.42 11.66 17.80
N PRO A 81 31.97 11.76 19.05
CA PRO A 81 32.86 11.61 20.21
C PRO A 81 33.72 10.34 20.11
N GLU A 82 33.18 9.29 19.49
CA GLU A 82 33.89 8.04 19.16
C GLU A 82 35.07 8.24 18.19
N ILE A 83 34.92 9.11 17.17
CA ILE A 83 35.99 9.44 16.22
C ILE A 83 37.09 10.27 16.91
N LEU A 84 36.72 11.17 17.83
CA LEU A 84 37.69 11.93 18.61
C LEU A 84 38.50 11.06 19.56
N GLU A 85 37.87 10.05 20.18
CA GLU A 85 38.52 9.08 21.06
C GLU A 85 39.50 8.20 20.27
N ILE A 86 39.08 7.69 19.11
CA ILE A 86 39.96 6.91 18.21
C ILE A 86 41.14 7.77 17.71
N LEU A 87 40.91 9.04 17.36
CA LEU A 87 41.98 9.95 16.95
C LEU A 87 42.93 10.34 18.09
N ALA A 88 42.46 10.34 19.34
CA ALA A 88 43.29 10.61 20.52
C ALA A 88 44.19 9.42 20.88
N ASP A 89 43.76 8.19 20.58
CA ASP A 89 44.53 6.96 20.78
C ASP A 89 45.58 6.71 19.69
N LEU A 90 45.44 7.35 18.51
CA LEU A 90 46.41 7.26 17.42
C LEU A 90 47.64 8.13 17.72
N SER A 91 48.80 7.51 17.80
CA SER A 91 50.04 8.13 18.28
C SER A 91 50.95 8.63 17.15
N SER A 92 50.68 8.22 15.91
CA SER A 92 51.47 8.60 14.73
C SER A 92 50.63 8.85 13.48
N LEU A 93 51.21 9.61 12.54
CA LEU A 93 50.62 9.88 11.23
C LEU A 93 50.46 8.60 10.38
N GLU A 94 51.30 7.60 10.61
CA GLU A 94 51.29 6.31 9.91
C GLU A 94 50.07 5.47 10.33
N GLU A 95 49.79 5.41 11.63
CA GLU A 95 48.60 4.73 12.16
C GLU A 95 47.29 5.38 11.67
N LEU A 96 47.28 6.71 11.54
CA LEU A 96 46.15 7.43 10.95
C LEU A 96 45.93 7.07 9.47
N GLN A 97 47.01 6.93 8.69
CA GLN A 97 46.91 6.55 7.27
C GLN A 97 46.38 5.14 7.11
N ASP A 98 46.84 4.20 7.95
CA ASP A 98 46.37 2.82 7.94
C ASP A 98 44.89 2.74 8.35
N TYR A 99 44.49 3.45 9.39
CA TYR A 99 43.10 3.53 9.83
C TYR A 99 42.18 4.08 8.73
N VAL A 100 42.59 5.16 8.05
CA VAL A 100 41.81 5.73 6.93
C VAL A 100 41.70 4.74 5.77
N GLN A 101 42.76 3.98 5.46
CA GLN A 101 42.70 2.94 4.43
C GLN A 101 41.74 1.80 4.81
N GLU A 102 41.74 1.38 6.07
CA GLU A 102 40.86 0.33 6.58
C GLU A 102 39.39 0.76 6.53
N VAL A 103 39.09 1.97 7.02
CA VAL A 103 37.73 2.54 6.95
C VAL A 103 37.27 2.70 5.50
N ALA A 104 38.16 3.10 4.59
CA ALA A 104 37.82 3.20 3.16
C ALA A 104 37.47 1.83 2.56
N ARG A 105 38.21 0.77 2.91
CA ARG A 105 37.93 -0.60 2.46
C ARG A 105 36.61 -1.12 3.03
N GLU A 106 36.36 -0.88 4.31
CA GLU A 106 35.12 -1.33 4.95
C GLU A 106 33.90 -0.59 4.40
N ARG A 107 34.01 0.72 4.17
CA ARG A 107 32.98 1.51 3.48
C ARG A 107 32.67 0.91 2.11
N ASP A 108 33.68 0.57 1.32
CA ASP A 108 33.48 0.01 -0.02
C ASP A 108 32.86 -1.39 0.03
N ARG A 109 33.20 -2.20 1.04
CA ARG A 109 32.55 -3.49 1.30
C ARG A 109 31.07 -3.31 1.64
N LEU A 110 30.74 -2.43 2.57
CA LEU A 110 29.36 -2.15 2.99
C LEU A 110 28.52 -1.60 1.83
N ARG A 111 29.09 -0.73 0.99
CA ARG A 111 28.42 -0.23 -0.22
C ARG A 111 28.05 -1.36 -1.18
N ARG A 112 28.97 -2.31 -1.41
CA ARG A 112 28.68 -3.48 -2.25
C ARG A 112 27.59 -4.36 -1.64
N ALA A 113 27.65 -4.62 -0.33
CA ALA A 113 26.63 -5.40 0.38
C ALA A 113 25.24 -4.76 0.31
N LEU A 114 25.17 -3.43 0.47
CA LEU A 114 23.92 -2.69 0.34
C LEU A 114 23.34 -2.77 -1.08
N GLU A 115 24.20 -2.67 -2.10
CA GLU A 115 23.78 -2.79 -3.49
C GLU A 115 23.26 -4.20 -3.81
N THR A 116 23.92 -5.24 -3.31
CA THR A 116 23.43 -6.62 -3.47
C THR A 116 22.09 -6.83 -2.78
N GLU A 117 21.89 -6.27 -1.59
CA GLU A 117 20.63 -6.38 -0.86
C GLU A 117 19.49 -5.65 -1.60
N ARG A 118 19.78 -4.48 -2.16
CA ARG A 118 18.81 -3.73 -2.98
C ARG A 118 18.39 -4.51 -4.23
N GLN A 119 19.33 -5.16 -4.89
CA GLN A 119 19.04 -6.01 -6.05
C GLN A 119 18.19 -7.21 -5.63
N ALA A 120 18.55 -7.91 -4.55
CA ALA A 120 17.77 -9.02 -4.01
C ALA A 120 16.34 -8.59 -3.67
N HIS A 121 16.17 -7.48 -2.96
CA HIS A 121 14.85 -6.90 -2.68
C HIS A 121 14.05 -6.58 -3.95
N GLY A 122 14.71 -6.05 -4.98
CA GLY A 122 14.09 -5.78 -6.29
C GLY A 122 13.54 -7.06 -6.93
N VAL A 123 14.33 -8.14 -6.95
CA VAL A 123 13.92 -9.45 -7.47
C VAL A 123 12.75 -10.01 -6.66
N THR A 124 12.85 -10.05 -5.33
CA THR A 124 11.77 -10.57 -4.47
C THR A 124 10.47 -9.80 -4.68
N ARG A 125 10.52 -8.47 -4.83
CA ARG A 125 9.33 -7.66 -5.11
C ARG A 125 8.70 -8.03 -6.45
N GLN A 126 9.53 -8.26 -7.47
CA GLN A 126 9.06 -8.66 -8.79
C GLN A 126 8.43 -10.05 -8.76
N GLU A 127 9.06 -11.01 -8.09
CA GLU A 127 8.53 -12.38 -7.91
C GLU A 127 7.20 -12.39 -7.15
N LEU A 128 7.10 -11.64 -6.04
CA LEU A 128 5.84 -11.51 -5.30
C LEU A 128 4.75 -10.85 -6.12
N SER A 129 5.09 -9.84 -6.92
CA SER A 129 4.12 -9.18 -7.81
C SER A 129 3.65 -10.11 -8.93
N LEU A 130 4.53 -10.94 -9.48
CA LEU A 130 4.19 -11.94 -10.49
C LEU A 130 3.30 -13.03 -9.87
N ALA A 131 3.69 -13.59 -8.73
CA ALA A 131 2.89 -14.59 -8.01
C ALA A 131 1.50 -14.06 -7.65
N LEU A 132 1.39 -12.79 -7.24
CA LEU A 132 0.10 -12.12 -7.03
C LEU A 132 -0.70 -12.02 -8.32
N GLY A 133 -0.09 -11.60 -9.43
CA GLY A 133 -0.72 -11.59 -10.75
C GLY A 133 -1.26 -12.96 -11.15
N ASP A 134 -0.43 -14.00 -11.05
CA ASP A 134 -0.79 -15.38 -11.37
C ASP A 134 -1.95 -15.89 -10.49
N THR A 135 -1.97 -15.54 -9.20
CA THR A 135 -3.08 -15.91 -8.31
C THR A 135 -4.38 -15.20 -8.67
N ILE A 136 -4.32 -13.94 -9.11
CA ILE A 136 -5.49 -13.19 -9.57
C ILE A 136 -6.02 -13.80 -10.87
N ASP A 137 -5.14 -14.16 -11.80
CA ASP A 137 -5.54 -14.80 -13.06
C ASP A 137 -6.18 -16.18 -12.82
N LEU A 138 -5.62 -16.97 -11.90
CA LEU A 138 -6.20 -18.25 -11.46
C LEU A 138 -7.59 -18.07 -10.82
N LEU A 139 -7.75 -17.07 -9.96
CA LEU A 139 -9.06 -16.75 -9.36
C LEU A 139 -10.05 -16.30 -10.43
N THR A 140 -9.63 -15.47 -11.38
CA THR A 140 -10.46 -14.96 -12.47
C THR A 140 -10.93 -16.08 -13.38
N GLN A 141 -10.03 -16.99 -13.79
CA GLN A 141 -10.40 -18.19 -14.56
C GLN A 141 -11.37 -19.09 -13.79
N ARG A 142 -11.16 -19.31 -12.49
CA ARG A 142 -12.04 -20.14 -11.67
C ARG A 142 -13.44 -19.54 -11.52
N THR A 143 -13.55 -18.21 -11.45
CA THR A 143 -14.85 -17.53 -11.42
C THR A 143 -15.57 -17.55 -12.77
N GLN A 144 -14.85 -17.59 -13.89
CA GLN A 144 -15.43 -17.69 -15.24
C GLN A 144 -15.83 -19.11 -15.62
N ALA A 145 -15.13 -20.13 -15.12
CA ALA A 145 -15.44 -21.55 -15.39
C ALA A 145 -16.54 -22.13 -14.49
N GLY A 146 -16.97 -21.39 -13.45
CA GLY A 146 -18.03 -21.77 -12.52
C GLY A 146 -19.37 -21.07 -12.76
N ALA A 147 -19.48 -20.29 -13.83
CA ALA A 147 -20.72 -19.69 -14.34
C ALA A 147 -21.16 -20.42 -15.61
#